data_AF-U2KFS1-F1
#
_entry.id   AF-U2KFS1-F1
#
_cell.length_a   1.000
_cell.length_b   1.000
_cell.length_c   1.000
_cell.angle_alpha   90.00
_cell.angle_beta   90.00
_cell.angle_gamma   90.00
#
_symmetry.space_group_name_H-M   'P 1'
#
loop_
_entity.id
_entity.type
_entity.pdbx_description
1 polymer ?
#
loop_
_entity_poly.entity_id
_entity_poly.type
_entity_poly.pdbx_seq_one_letter_code
_entity_poly.pdbx_strand_id
1 'polypeptide(L)'
;MPIKYYEIKKLLREEVALFDSLMSKFLKYFLLYFFIVMFFGIGLYGTSKSGGSSTNSNGSVLFTAISLIILGCYRAVVVLERLNLKNVAIKFKKGKFLDEEQVSLLISEVDLSLKKINHFANWSCGVLATILIFAVTTLVNFLKETLTSQEISELFTDRTGLQNNLISFLASLAMLVIFCILFYYLTVQTFTYNRRFVVTILKSSLYITEEDEIMGGFWNKVVYVKENFWK
;
A
#
# COMPACT_ATOMS: atom_id res chain seq x y z
N MET A 1 -7.46 -0.25 26.40
CA MET A 1 -6.92 -1.52 25.89
C MET A 1 -6.32 -2.25 27.08
N PRO A 2 -6.70 -3.50 27.33
CA PRO A 2 -6.31 -4.23 28.53
C PRO A 2 -4.81 -4.53 28.56
N ILE A 3 -4.30 -4.74 29.77
CA ILE A 3 -2.89 -5.06 30.08
C ILE A 3 -2.41 -6.28 29.27
N LYS A 4 -3.27 -7.30 29.13
CA LYS A 4 -2.99 -8.52 28.34
C LYS A 4 -2.63 -8.24 26.87
N TYR A 5 -3.27 -7.27 26.21
CA TYR A 5 -2.93 -6.91 24.82
C TYR A 5 -1.48 -6.42 24.70
N TYR A 6 -1.02 -5.61 25.65
CA TYR A 6 0.33 -5.05 25.62
C TYR A 6 1.40 -6.10 25.90
N GLU A 7 1.13 -7.05 26.79
CA GLU A 7 2.02 -8.19 27.06
C GLU A 7 2.16 -9.09 25.83
N ILE A 8 1.04 -9.48 25.21
CA ILE A 8 1.03 -10.33 24.01
C ILE A 8 1.69 -9.61 22.83
N LYS A 9 1.42 -8.31 22.66
CA LYS A 9 2.10 -7.49 21.67
C LYS A 9 3.61 -7.48 21.91
N LYS A 10 4.07 -7.36 23.16
CA LYS A 10 5.50 -7.34 23.50
C LYS A 10 6.15 -8.68 23.18
N LEU A 11 5.55 -9.79 23.58
CA LEU A 11 6.02 -11.15 23.27
C LEU A 11 6.13 -11.39 21.76
N LEU A 12 5.09 -11.02 21.00
CA LEU A 12 5.09 -11.15 19.53
C LEU A 12 6.14 -10.26 18.84
N ARG A 13 6.52 -9.14 19.48
CA ARG A 13 7.51 -8.18 18.98
C ARG A 13 8.95 -8.53 19.32
N GLU A 14 9.15 -9.37 20.34
CA GLU A 14 10.44 -9.97 20.65
C GLU A 14 10.76 -11.09 19.64
N GLU A 15 9.74 -11.78 19.14
CA GLU A 15 9.87 -12.85 18.13
C GLU A 15 9.98 -12.35 16.68
N VAL A 16 9.23 -11.29 16.35
CA VAL A 16 9.30 -10.67 15.03
C VAL A 16 9.80 -9.25 15.18
N ALA A 17 11.02 -9.02 14.70
CA ALA A 17 11.56 -7.69 14.60
C ALA A 17 10.57 -6.81 13.84
N LEU A 18 10.19 -5.70 14.47
CA LEU A 18 9.31 -4.71 13.88
C LEU A 18 9.72 -4.32 12.46
N PHE A 19 11.04 -4.18 12.31
CA PHE A 19 11.70 -3.75 11.11
C PHE A 19 11.47 -4.72 9.95
N ASP A 20 11.60 -6.03 10.15
CA ASP A 20 11.37 -7.02 9.10
C ASP A 20 9.91 -7.01 8.61
N SER A 21 9.00 -6.89 9.57
CA SER A 21 7.57 -6.90 9.31
C SER A 21 7.11 -5.60 8.59
N LEU A 22 7.67 -4.45 8.98
CA LEU A 22 7.44 -3.16 8.34
C LEU A 22 8.14 -3.07 6.98
N MET A 23 9.33 -3.65 6.84
CA MET A 23 10.11 -3.61 5.60
C MET A 23 9.40 -4.37 4.48
N SER A 24 8.81 -5.53 4.78
CA SER A 24 8.01 -6.27 3.78
C SER A 24 6.82 -5.47 3.25
N LYS A 25 6.15 -4.70 4.12
CA LYS A 25 5.02 -3.86 3.73
C LYS A 25 5.46 -2.58 3.04
N PHE A 26 6.51 -1.93 3.55
CA PHE A 26 7.15 -0.80 2.90
C PHE A 26 7.53 -1.16 1.45
N LEU A 27 8.15 -2.33 1.24
CA LEU A 27 8.50 -2.82 -0.08
C LEU A 27 7.26 -3.02 -0.97
N LYS A 28 6.16 -3.58 -0.44
CA LYS A 28 4.90 -3.71 -1.20
C LYS A 28 4.34 -2.36 -1.66
N TYR A 29 4.33 -1.37 -0.78
CA TYR A 29 3.83 -0.04 -1.12
C TYR A 29 4.79 0.72 -2.02
N PHE A 30 6.09 0.56 -1.83
CA PHE A 30 7.12 1.10 -2.72
C PHE A 30 6.97 0.53 -4.13
N LEU A 31 6.78 -0.78 -4.28
CA LEU A 31 6.54 -1.42 -5.59
C LEU A 31 5.25 -0.92 -6.25
N LEU A 32 4.17 -0.71 -5.46
CA LEU A 32 2.93 -0.11 -5.95
C LEU A 32 3.17 1.32 -6.46
N TYR A 33 3.86 2.14 -5.67
CA TYR A 33 4.15 3.54 -6.00
C TYR A 33 5.01 3.64 -7.26
N PHE A 34 6.03 2.78 -7.35
CA PHE A 34 6.89 2.67 -8.51
C PHE A 34 6.08 2.28 -9.76
N PHE A 35 5.14 1.33 -9.65
CA PHE A 35 4.27 0.94 -10.75
C PHE A 35 3.36 2.09 -11.21
N ILE A 36 2.75 2.83 -10.29
CA ILE A 36 1.89 3.98 -10.61
C ILE A 36 2.68 5.08 -11.33
N VAL A 37 3.89 5.41 -10.84
CA VAL A 37 4.77 6.41 -11.47
C VAL A 37 5.16 5.97 -12.88
N MET A 38 5.54 4.70 -13.04
CA MET A 38 5.87 4.11 -14.35
C MET A 38 4.70 4.19 -15.33
N PHE A 39 3.50 3.82 -14.89
CA PHE A 39 2.28 3.86 -15.70
C PHE A 39 1.94 5.30 -16.13
N PHE A 40 2.06 6.26 -15.21
CA PHE A 40 1.77 7.67 -15.47
C PHE A 40 2.82 8.32 -16.37
N GLY A 41 4.11 7.99 -16.16
CA GLY A 41 5.21 8.43 -17.02
C GLY A 41 4.99 8.03 -18.48
N ILE A 42 4.47 6.84 -18.73
CA ILE A 42 4.14 6.39 -20.10
C ILE A 42 2.94 7.16 -20.67
N GLY A 43 1.92 7.45 -19.88
CA GLY A 43 0.76 8.25 -20.31
C GLY A 43 1.13 9.69 -20.72
N LEU A 44 2.10 10.30 -20.03
CA LEU A 44 2.60 11.65 -20.32
C LEU A 44 3.64 11.68 -21.44
N TYR A 45 4.60 10.76 -21.45
CA TYR A 45 5.62 10.70 -22.50
C TYR A 45 5.07 10.15 -23.83
N GLY A 46 4.05 9.28 -23.78
CA GLY A 46 3.39 8.73 -24.96
C GLY A 46 2.51 9.75 -25.71
N THR A 47 1.90 10.70 -25.00
CA THR A 47 1.08 11.76 -25.58
C THR A 47 1.92 12.91 -26.14
N SER A 48 3.10 13.19 -25.58
CA SER A 48 4.02 14.22 -26.07
C SER A 48 4.67 13.89 -27.44
N LYS A 49 4.64 12.61 -27.87
CA LYS A 49 5.24 12.13 -29.12
C LYS A 49 4.22 11.84 -30.25
N SER A 50 3.03 12.45 -30.26
CA SER A 50 2.12 12.37 -31.42
C SER A 50 2.55 13.27 -32.60
N GLY A 51 3.85 13.29 -32.88
CA GLY A 51 4.49 14.04 -33.96
C GLY A 51 5.78 13.33 -34.37
N GLY A 52 5.69 12.05 -34.74
CA GLY A 52 6.85 11.29 -35.19
C GLY A 52 6.75 9.82 -34.86
N SER A 53 6.35 9.04 -35.86
CA SER A 53 6.37 7.59 -35.92
C SER A 53 7.64 6.96 -35.33
N SER A 54 7.49 6.26 -34.20
CA SER A 54 8.18 5.03 -33.83
C SER A 54 7.92 4.80 -32.35
N THR A 55 6.83 4.11 -32.04
CA THR A 55 6.73 3.41 -30.75
C THR A 55 7.89 2.43 -30.74
N ASN A 56 9.00 2.81 -30.08
CA ASN A 56 10.22 2.02 -30.03
C ASN A 56 9.85 0.67 -29.41
N SER A 57 9.77 -0.39 -30.22
CA SER A 57 9.28 -1.71 -29.81
C SER A 57 10.04 -2.23 -28.57
N ASN A 58 11.35 -1.94 -28.51
CA ASN A 58 12.21 -2.26 -27.38
C ASN A 58 11.80 -1.56 -26.07
N GLY A 59 11.25 -0.34 -26.13
CA GLY A 59 10.79 0.38 -24.94
C GLY A 59 9.49 -0.20 -24.36
N SER A 60 8.57 -0.63 -25.23
CA SER A 60 7.36 -1.34 -24.82
C SER A 60 7.68 -2.72 -24.23
N VAL A 61 8.61 -3.47 -24.87
CA VAL A 61 9.07 -4.77 -24.36
C VAL A 61 9.78 -4.63 -23.02
N LEU A 62 10.69 -3.65 -22.85
CA LEU A 62 11.35 -3.38 -21.57
C LEU A 62 10.34 -3.04 -20.46
N PHE A 63 9.33 -2.22 -20.76
CA PHE A 63 8.29 -1.89 -19.78
C PHE A 63 7.49 -3.12 -19.34
N THR A 64 7.08 -3.96 -20.29
CA THR A 64 6.36 -5.21 -19.97
C THR A 64 7.23 -6.16 -19.15
N ALA A 65 8.52 -6.30 -19.48
CA ALA A 65 9.47 -7.10 -18.73
C ALA A 65 9.67 -6.58 -17.29
N ILE A 66 9.87 -5.27 -17.11
CA ILE A 66 10.03 -4.67 -15.78
C ILE A 66 8.75 -4.82 -14.95
N SER A 67 7.57 -4.64 -15.57
CA SER A 67 6.28 -4.82 -14.89
C SER A 67 6.07 -6.27 -14.41
N LEU A 68 6.47 -7.26 -15.22
CA LEU A 68 6.43 -8.67 -14.82
C LEU A 68 7.39 -8.99 -13.68
N ILE A 69 8.60 -8.41 -13.70
CA ILE A 69 9.59 -8.55 -12.61
C ILE A 69 9.05 -7.97 -11.31
N ILE A 70 8.46 -6.76 -11.35
CA ILE A 70 7.86 -6.11 -10.18
C ILE A 70 6.72 -6.96 -9.61
N LEU A 71 5.86 -7.48 -10.47
CA LEU A 71 4.76 -8.36 -10.07
C LEU A 71 5.29 -9.64 -9.40
N GLY A 72 6.35 -10.22 -9.95
CA GLY A 72 6.99 -11.40 -9.38
C GLY A 72 7.63 -11.14 -8.02
N CYS A 73 8.36 -10.03 -7.88
CA CYS A 73 8.93 -9.58 -6.61
C CYS A 73 7.84 -9.33 -5.56
N TYR A 74 6.75 -8.66 -5.94
CA TYR A 74 5.61 -8.42 -5.05
C TYR A 74 5.02 -9.74 -4.53
N ARG A 75 4.79 -10.72 -5.41
CA ARG A 75 4.27 -12.04 -5.04
C ARG A 75 5.20 -12.80 -4.11
N ALA A 76 6.50 -12.82 -4.40
CA ALA A 76 7.49 -13.47 -3.53
C ALA A 76 7.45 -12.90 -2.10
N VAL A 77 7.33 -11.58 -1.98
CA VAL A 77 7.27 -10.88 -0.69
C VAL A 77 5.97 -11.22 0.07
N VAL A 78 4.84 -11.34 -0.63
CA VAL A 78 3.57 -11.78 -0.04
C VAL A 78 3.69 -13.20 0.53
N VAL A 79 4.27 -14.13 -0.23
CA VAL A 79 4.41 -15.53 0.20
C VAL A 79 5.36 -15.66 1.39
N LEU A 80 6.46 -14.90 1.39
CA LEU A 80 7.42 -14.88 2.50
C LEU A 80 6.79 -14.32 3.78
N GLU A 81 5.99 -13.26 3.69
CA GLU A 81 5.26 -12.71 4.84
C GLU A 81 4.29 -13.75 5.42
N ARG A 82 3.56 -14.50 4.57
CA ARG A 82 2.66 -15.57 5.00
C ARG A 82 3.41 -16.67 5.76
N LEU A 83 4.56 -17.11 5.25
CA LEU A 83 5.39 -18.12 5.92
C LEU A 83 5.90 -17.64 7.28
N ASN A 84 6.40 -16.40 7.35
CA ASN A 84 6.85 -15.84 8.63
C ASN A 84 5.70 -15.74 9.63
N LEU A 85 4.50 -15.33 9.21
CA LEU A 85 3.31 -15.30 10.06
C LEU A 85 2.93 -16.70 10.56
N LYS A 86 2.97 -17.72 9.69
CA LYS A 86 2.70 -19.12 10.06
C LYS A 86 3.68 -19.58 11.14
N ASN A 87 4.98 -19.39 10.93
CA ASN A 87 6.02 -19.78 11.88
C ASN A 87 5.83 -19.16 13.28
N VAL A 88 5.44 -17.88 13.32
CA VAL A 88 5.22 -17.16 14.60
C VAL A 88 3.97 -17.67 15.30
N ALA A 89 2.90 -17.95 14.55
CA ALA A 89 1.68 -18.51 15.11
C ALA A 89 1.88 -19.94 15.65
N ILE A 90 2.73 -20.76 15.01
CA ILE A 90 3.13 -22.08 15.53
C ILE A 90 3.85 -21.93 16.86
N LYS A 91 4.82 -21.02 16.94
CA LYS A 91 5.57 -20.75 18.17
C LYS A 91 4.69 -20.24 19.29
N PHE A 92 3.73 -19.36 18.96
CA PHE A 92 2.74 -18.86 19.91
C PHE A 92 1.85 -19.98 20.48
N LYS A 93 1.34 -20.89 19.62
CA LYS A 93 0.51 -22.01 20.09
C LYS A 93 1.31 -22.98 20.97
N LYS A 94 2.52 -23.37 20.53
CA LYS A 94 3.39 -24.28 21.28
C LYS A 94 3.83 -23.72 22.64
N GLY A 95 3.94 -22.39 22.76
CA GLY A 95 4.25 -21.73 24.02
C GLY A 95 3.09 -21.67 25.03
N LYS A 96 1.87 -22.11 24.68
CA LYS A 96 0.66 -22.10 25.53
C LYS A 96 0.46 -20.79 26.31
N PHE A 97 0.70 -19.65 25.64
CA PHE A 97 0.67 -18.33 26.30
C PHE A 97 -0.73 -17.90 26.75
N LEU A 98 -1.79 -18.41 26.11
CA LEU A 98 -3.19 -18.11 26.42
C LEU A 98 -4.07 -19.31 26.14
N ASP A 99 -5.17 -19.39 26.89
CA ASP A 99 -6.27 -20.30 26.62
C ASP A 99 -7.13 -19.82 25.43
N GLU A 100 -7.80 -20.75 24.74
CA GLU A 100 -8.54 -20.47 23.50
C GLU A 100 -9.67 -19.44 23.70
N GLU A 101 -10.34 -19.48 24.85
CA GLU A 101 -11.39 -18.51 25.21
C GLU A 101 -10.79 -17.10 25.34
N GLN A 102 -9.63 -16.97 25.97
CA GLN A 102 -8.94 -15.68 26.12
C GLN A 102 -8.42 -15.14 24.78
N VAL A 103 -7.95 -16.02 23.90
CA VAL A 103 -7.56 -15.68 22.52
C VAL A 103 -8.76 -15.12 21.76
N SER A 104 -9.93 -15.77 21.87
CA SER A 104 -11.16 -15.34 21.19
C SER A 104 -11.66 -13.96 21.65
N LEU A 105 -11.64 -13.71 22.97
CA LEU A 105 -12.05 -12.43 23.55
C LEU A 105 -11.12 -11.29 23.10
N LEU A 106 -9.80 -11.55 23.09
CA LEU A 106 -8.82 -10.57 22.64
C LEU A 106 -8.93 -10.27 21.15
N ILE A 107 -9.22 -11.29 20.32
CA ILE A 107 -9.50 -11.10 18.89
C ILE A 107 -10.71 -10.17 18.72
N SER A 108 -11.82 -10.45 19.42
CA SER A 108 -13.06 -9.66 19.33
C SER A 108 -12.82 -8.19 19.73
N GLU A 109 -12.10 -7.94 20.81
CA GLU A 109 -11.80 -6.58 21.25
C GLU A 109 -10.91 -5.82 20.25
N VAL A 110 -9.86 -6.47 19.74
CA VAL A 110 -8.97 -5.83 18.78
C VAL A 110 -9.70 -5.59 17.45
N ASP A 111 -10.55 -6.51 16.99
CA ASP A 111 -11.39 -6.34 15.79
C ASP A 111 -12.38 -5.17 15.95
N LEU A 112 -13.02 -5.04 17.11
CA LEU A 112 -13.90 -3.90 17.40
C LEU A 112 -13.12 -2.58 17.39
N SER A 113 -11.91 -2.58 17.95
CA SER A 113 -11.02 -1.41 17.91
C SER A 113 -10.58 -1.06 16.48
N LEU A 114 -10.33 -2.06 15.63
CA LEU A 114 -9.97 -1.88 14.23
C LEU A 114 -11.15 -1.34 13.42
N LYS A 115 -12.38 -1.82 13.69
CA LYS A 115 -13.61 -1.31 13.07
C LYS A 115 -13.81 0.17 13.38
N LYS A 116 -13.58 0.58 14.63
CA LYS A 116 -13.63 1.99 15.03
C LYS A 116 -12.60 2.85 14.30
N ILE A 117 -11.37 2.35 14.13
CA ILE A 117 -10.32 3.08 13.39
C ILE A 117 -10.63 3.15 11.89
N ASN A 118 -11.14 2.07 11.28
CA ASN A 118 -11.57 2.10 9.88
C ASN A 118 -12.69 3.11 9.66
N HIS A 119 -13.68 3.15 10.55
CA HIS A 119 -14.74 4.16 10.49
C HIS A 119 -14.17 5.58 10.60
N PHE A 120 -13.25 5.81 11.52
CA PHE A 120 -12.55 7.10 11.65
C PHE A 120 -11.77 7.47 10.39
N ALA A 121 -11.03 6.52 9.80
CA ALA A 121 -10.25 6.73 8.58
C ALA A 121 -11.10 7.05 7.36
N ASN A 122 -12.26 6.39 7.23
CA ASN A 122 -13.21 6.70 6.15
C ASN A 122 -13.80 8.10 6.35
N TRP A 123 -14.18 8.44 7.58
CA TRP A 123 -14.71 9.75 7.91
C TRP A 123 -13.70 10.87 7.65
N SER A 124 -12.46 10.72 8.10
CA SER A 124 -11.39 11.69 7.87
C SER A 124 -10.97 11.81 6.41
N CYS A 125 -11.01 10.71 5.64
CA CYS A 125 -10.81 10.76 4.19
C CYS A 125 -11.91 11.58 3.50
N GLY A 126 -13.16 11.48 3.97
CA GLY A 126 -14.27 12.32 3.51
C GLY A 126 -14.01 13.81 3.78
N VAL A 127 -13.57 14.15 5.00
CA VAL A 127 -13.18 15.52 5.35
C VAL A 127 -12.03 16.01 4.46
N LEU A 128 -11.00 15.19 4.25
CA LEU A 128 -9.86 15.54 3.40
C LEU A 128 -10.28 15.78 1.94
N ALA A 129 -11.21 14.96 1.40
CA ALA A 129 -11.76 15.17 0.07
C ALA A 129 -12.51 16.51 -0.04
N THR A 130 -13.31 16.89 0.98
CA THR A 130 -14.02 18.17 0.97
C THR A 130 -13.07 19.37 1.01
N ILE A 131 -12.03 19.32 1.85
CA ILE A 131 -11.00 20.36 1.92
C ILE A 131 -10.27 20.47 0.58
N LEU A 132 -9.98 19.34 -0.06
CA LEU A 132 -9.32 19.32 -1.35
C LEU A 132 -10.18 19.94 -2.46
N ILE A 133 -11.47 19.58 -2.55
CA ILE A 133 -12.39 20.19 -3.51
C ILE A 133 -12.48 21.70 -3.28
N PHE A 134 -12.54 22.13 -2.02
CA PHE A 134 -12.56 23.54 -1.66
C PHE A 134 -11.27 24.27 -2.09
N ALA A 135 -10.11 23.66 -1.86
CA ALA A 135 -8.82 24.21 -2.28
C ALA A 135 -8.70 24.31 -3.80
N VAL A 136 -9.13 23.28 -4.54
CA VAL A 136 -9.15 23.29 -6.01
C VAL A 136 -10.10 24.36 -6.54
N THR A 137 -11.31 24.46 -5.97
CA THR A 137 -12.30 25.47 -6.37
C THR A 137 -11.80 26.89 -6.11
N THR A 138 -11.17 27.12 -4.96
CA THR A 138 -10.57 28.42 -4.61
C THR A 138 -9.44 28.78 -5.58
N LEU A 139 -8.58 27.82 -5.93
CA LEU A 139 -7.50 28.02 -6.88
C LEU A 139 -8.02 28.32 -8.29
N VAL A 140 -9.06 27.62 -8.75
CA VAL A 140 -9.72 27.88 -10.04
C VAL A 140 -10.35 29.27 -10.07
N ASN A 141 -11.03 29.67 -8.99
CA ASN A 141 -11.63 31.01 -8.89
C ASN A 141 -10.56 32.10 -8.88
N PHE A 142 -9.47 31.91 -8.14
CA PHE A 142 -8.33 32.84 -8.13
C PHE A 142 -7.68 32.97 -9.52
N LEU A 143 -7.50 31.86 -10.24
CA LEU A 143 -7.01 31.88 -11.62
C LEU A 143 -7.96 32.64 -12.54
N LYS A 144 -9.28 32.46 -12.37
CA LYS A 144 -10.30 33.15 -13.15
C LYS A 144 -10.35 34.66 -12.88
N GLU A 145 -10.08 35.08 -11.64
CA GLU A 145 -9.98 36.51 -11.29
C GLU A 145 -8.67 37.15 -11.77
N THR A 146 -7.59 36.36 -11.86
CA THR A 146 -6.27 36.86 -12.23
C THR A 146 -6.02 36.87 -13.74
N LEU A 147 -6.55 35.90 -14.49
CA LEU A 147 -6.42 35.85 -15.96
C LEU A 147 -7.61 36.50 -16.67
N THR A 148 -7.32 37.26 -17.73
CA THR A 148 -8.35 37.81 -18.61
C THR A 148 -8.93 36.73 -19.54
N SER A 149 -10.20 36.89 -19.97
CA SER A 149 -10.86 35.93 -20.90
C SER A 149 -10.08 35.71 -22.21
N GLN A 150 -9.25 36.67 -22.61
CA GLN A 150 -8.43 36.61 -23.81
C GLN A 150 -7.18 35.72 -23.61
N GLU A 151 -6.52 35.78 -22.45
CA GLU A 151 -5.40 34.90 -22.08
C GLU A 151 -5.85 33.46 -21.86
N ILE A 152 -7.05 33.25 -21.31
CA ILE A 152 -7.68 31.92 -21.18
C ILE A 152 -7.98 31.34 -22.56
N SER A 153 -8.52 32.15 -23.48
CA SER A 153 -8.76 31.77 -24.88
C SER A 153 -7.46 31.38 -25.58
N GLU A 154 -6.41 32.19 -25.50
CA GLU A 154 -5.09 31.86 -26.07
C GLU A 154 -4.50 30.58 -25.45
N LEU A 155 -4.69 30.35 -24.14
CA LEU A 155 -4.31 29.12 -23.44
C LEU A 155 -4.89 27.83 -24.04
N PHE A 156 -6.15 27.90 -24.51
CA PHE A 156 -6.87 26.77 -25.11
C PHE A 156 -6.71 26.68 -26.63
N THR A 157 -6.27 27.76 -27.30
CA THR A 157 -6.19 27.84 -28.76
C THR A 157 -4.76 27.66 -29.29
N ASP A 158 -3.73 27.99 -28.49
CA ASP A 158 -2.33 27.93 -28.90
C ASP A 158 -1.76 26.50 -28.79
N ARG A 159 -1.66 25.84 -29.95
CA ARG A 159 -1.64 24.37 -30.08
C ARG A 159 -0.29 23.67 -29.92
N THR A 160 0.81 24.36 -29.59
CA THR A 160 2.15 23.75 -29.75
C THR A 160 3.09 23.80 -28.54
N GLY A 161 2.65 24.25 -27.37
CA GLY A 161 3.46 24.11 -26.15
C GLY A 161 2.74 24.40 -24.85
N LEU A 162 1.91 25.46 -24.82
CA LEU A 162 1.24 25.88 -23.59
C LEU A 162 0.13 24.91 -23.17
N GLN A 163 -0.67 24.39 -24.12
CA GLN A 163 -1.69 23.37 -23.85
C GLN A 163 -1.08 22.09 -23.25
N ASN A 164 0.08 21.64 -23.75
CA ASN A 164 0.81 20.50 -23.19
C ASN A 164 1.35 20.80 -21.78
N ASN A 165 1.84 22.03 -21.53
CA ASN A 165 2.28 22.44 -20.20
C ASN A 165 1.13 22.47 -19.19
N LEU A 166 -0.07 22.87 -19.62
CA LEU A 166 -1.25 22.95 -18.77
C LEU A 166 -1.84 21.55 -18.48
N ILE A 167 -1.90 20.69 -19.49
CA ILE A 167 -2.26 19.27 -19.31
C ILE A 167 -1.25 18.59 -18.38
N SER A 168 0.05 18.86 -18.54
CA SER A 168 1.11 18.35 -17.67
C SER A 168 0.98 18.89 -16.24
N PHE A 169 0.63 20.16 -16.07
CA PHE A 169 0.39 20.77 -14.76
C PHE A 169 -0.83 20.15 -14.05
N LEU A 170 -1.95 20.00 -14.75
CA LEU A 170 -3.16 19.34 -14.23
C LEU A 170 -2.90 17.86 -13.89
N ALA A 171 -2.19 17.15 -14.75
CA ALA A 171 -1.77 15.77 -14.53
C ALA A 171 -0.86 15.63 -13.29
N SER A 172 0.09 16.56 -13.12
CA SER A 172 0.97 16.61 -11.95
C SER A 172 0.21 16.92 -10.66
N LEU A 173 -0.77 17.82 -10.71
CA LEU A 173 -1.62 18.16 -9.57
C LEU A 173 -2.52 16.97 -9.18
N ALA A 174 -3.09 16.26 -10.15
CA ALA A 174 -3.85 15.04 -9.91
C ALA A 174 -2.99 13.93 -9.27
N MET A 175 -1.74 13.76 -9.73
CA MET A 175 -0.80 12.82 -9.12
C MET A 175 -0.45 13.19 -7.69
N LEU A 176 -0.21 14.48 -7.42
CA LEU A 176 0.05 14.96 -6.06
C LEU A 176 -1.12 14.64 -5.13
N VAL A 177 -2.36 14.85 -5.58
CA VAL A 177 -3.57 14.48 -4.84
C VAL A 177 -3.62 12.97 -4.57
N ILE A 178 -3.40 12.13 -5.57
CA ILE A 178 -3.37 10.67 -5.43
C ILE A 178 -2.31 10.28 -4.40
N PHE A 179 -1.14 10.90 -4.42
CA PHE A 179 -0.08 10.64 -3.47
C PHE A 179 -0.41 11.11 -2.06
N CYS A 180 -1.06 12.25 -1.87
CA CYS A 180 -1.54 12.69 -0.57
C CYS A 180 -2.57 11.71 0.02
N ILE A 181 -3.52 11.24 -0.79
CA ILE A 181 -4.53 10.26 -0.35
C ILE A 181 -3.86 8.93 -0.01
N LEU A 182 -2.97 8.44 -0.86
CA LEU A 182 -2.22 7.20 -0.61
C LEU A 182 -1.35 7.31 0.64
N PHE A 183 -0.60 8.40 0.81
CA PHE A 183 0.24 8.63 1.99
C PHE A 183 -0.59 8.68 3.28
N TYR A 184 -1.73 9.36 3.25
CA TYR A 184 -2.68 9.38 4.35
C TYR A 184 -3.14 7.96 4.70
N TYR A 185 -3.55 7.20 3.69
CA TYR A 185 -3.99 5.82 3.85
C TYR A 185 -2.88 4.93 4.44
N LEU A 186 -1.63 5.06 3.98
CA LEU A 186 -0.47 4.35 4.51
C LEU A 186 -0.19 4.69 5.97
N THR A 187 -0.35 5.95 6.33
CA THR A 187 -0.17 6.42 7.71
C THR A 187 -1.18 5.73 8.63
N VAL A 188 -2.46 5.73 8.26
CA VAL A 188 -3.52 5.03 9.00
C VAL A 188 -3.24 3.52 9.08
N GLN A 189 -2.81 2.91 7.98
CA GLN A 189 -2.46 1.49 7.95
C GLN A 189 -1.27 1.16 8.86
N THR A 190 -0.29 2.06 8.96
CA THR A 190 0.88 1.92 9.84
C THR A 190 0.46 2.02 11.31
N PHE A 191 -0.44 2.93 11.66
CA PHE A 191 -0.99 3.03 13.02
C PHE A 191 -1.80 1.81 13.44
N THR A 192 -2.58 1.23 12.52
CA THR A 192 -3.37 0.01 12.76
C THR A 192 -2.56 -1.27 12.65
N TYR A 193 -1.32 -1.19 12.17
CA TYR A 193 -0.47 -2.32 11.82
C TYR A 193 -0.33 -3.33 12.96
N ASN A 194 0.11 -2.86 14.14
CA ASN A 194 0.38 -3.75 15.26
C ASN A 194 -0.87 -4.51 15.70
N ARG A 195 -2.04 -3.86 15.66
CA ARG A 195 -3.32 -4.47 16.01
C ARG A 195 -3.72 -5.56 15.03
N ARG A 196 -3.59 -5.27 13.72
CA ARG A 196 -3.86 -6.25 12.66
C ARG A 196 -2.89 -7.43 12.72
N PHE A 197 -1.60 -7.17 12.97
CA PHE A 197 -0.58 -8.19 13.12
C PHE A 197 -0.90 -9.17 14.26
N VAL A 198 -1.21 -8.63 15.45
CA VAL A 198 -1.59 -9.43 16.62
C VAL A 198 -2.83 -10.28 16.33
N VAL A 199 -3.90 -9.70 15.75
CA VAL A 199 -5.11 -10.45 15.41
C VAL A 199 -4.86 -11.55 14.39
N THR A 200 -4.06 -11.28 13.35
CA THR A 200 -3.74 -12.29 12.33
C THR A 200 -3.03 -13.48 12.95
N ILE A 201 -2.09 -13.25 13.87
CA ILE A 201 -1.36 -14.33 14.54
C ILE A 201 -2.27 -15.11 15.48
N LEU A 202 -3.07 -14.41 16.29
CA LEU A 202 -4.03 -15.05 17.20
C LEU A 202 -5.05 -15.91 16.44
N LYS A 203 -5.63 -15.39 15.36
CA LYS A 203 -6.52 -16.16 14.48
C LYS A 203 -5.80 -17.37 13.90
N SER A 204 -4.58 -17.19 13.39
CA SER A 204 -3.80 -18.29 12.81
C SER A 204 -3.45 -19.36 13.84
N SER A 205 -3.16 -18.99 15.10
CA SER A 205 -2.87 -19.95 16.17
C SER A 205 -4.06 -20.83 16.55
N LEU A 206 -5.30 -20.39 16.33
CA LEU A 206 -6.47 -21.25 16.54
C LEU A 206 -6.51 -22.40 15.53
N TYR A 207 -6.08 -22.17 14.28
CA TYR A 207 -6.13 -23.17 13.20
C TYR A 207 -4.90 -24.07 13.09
N ILE A 208 -3.80 -23.72 13.75
CA ILE A 208 -2.55 -24.49 13.72
C ILE A 208 -2.68 -25.72 14.63
N THR A 209 -2.19 -26.87 14.19
CA THR A 209 -2.14 -28.09 15.01
C THR A 209 -0.79 -28.25 15.71
N GLU A 210 -0.71 -29.00 16.82
CA GLU A 210 0.57 -29.19 17.55
C GLU A 210 1.66 -29.87 16.70
N GLU A 211 1.23 -30.59 15.66
CA GLU A 211 2.08 -31.27 14.67
C GLU A 211 2.74 -30.31 13.66
N ASP A 212 2.30 -29.05 13.55
CA ASP A 212 2.91 -28.10 12.62
C ASP A 212 4.34 -27.71 13.08
N GLU A 213 5.31 -27.89 12.19
CA GLU A 213 6.71 -27.54 12.44
C GLU A 213 7.09 -26.16 11.90
N ILE A 214 7.99 -25.49 12.63
CA ILE A 214 8.53 -24.20 12.22
C ILE A 214 9.48 -24.42 11.04
N MET A 215 9.20 -23.76 9.91
CA MET A 215 10.04 -23.87 8.73
C MET A 215 11.23 -22.90 8.84
N GLY A 216 12.37 -23.42 9.30
CA GLY A 216 13.65 -22.71 9.43
C GLY A 216 14.56 -22.88 8.21
N GLY A 217 15.46 -21.89 7.99
CA GLY A 217 16.50 -21.94 6.96
C GLY A 217 16.14 -21.25 5.64
N PHE A 218 17.10 -20.54 5.06
CA PHE A 218 16.91 -19.75 3.82
C PHE A 218 16.44 -20.62 2.65
N TRP A 219 17.07 -21.78 2.43
CA TRP A 219 16.72 -22.69 1.33
C TRP A 219 15.30 -23.26 1.44
N ASN A 220 14.86 -23.63 2.64
CA ASN A 220 13.49 -24.10 2.87
C ASN A 220 12.47 -23.00 2.59
N LYS A 221 12.79 -21.74 2.95
CA LYS A 221 11.95 -20.59 2.61
C LYS A 221 11.87 -20.38 1.09
N VAL A 222 12.97 -20.52 0.37
CA VAL A 222 13.00 -20.41 -1.10
C VAL A 222 12.17 -21.50 -1.77
N VAL A 223 12.29 -22.76 -1.31
CA VAL A 223 11.48 -23.88 -1.81
C VAL A 223 9.99 -23.63 -1.56
N TYR A 224 9.62 -23.20 -0.35
CA TYR A 224 8.24 -22.86 -0.03
C TYR A 224 7.69 -21.73 -0.90
N VAL A 225 8.49 -20.68 -1.16
CA VAL A 225 8.10 -19.58 -2.04
C VAL A 225 7.84 -20.11 -3.45
N LYS A 226 8.73 -20.96 -3.98
CA LYS A 226 8.57 -21.58 -5.30
C LYS A 226 7.27 -22.40 -5.39
N GLU A 227 6.98 -23.22 -4.39
CA GLU A 227 5.81 -24.11 -4.39
C GLU A 227 4.48 -23.38 -4.21
N ASN A 228 4.48 -22.25 -3.50
CA ASN A 228 3.27 -21.48 -3.20
C ASN A 228 3.18 -20.17 -3.97
N PHE A 229 4.05 -19.95 -4.96
CA PHE A 229 4.07 -18.73 -5.76
C PHE A 229 2.78 -18.51 -6.57
N TRP A 230 2.23 -19.61 -7.10
CA TRP A 230 1.05 -19.60 -7.97
C TRP A 230 -0.27 -19.89 -7.25
N LYS A 231 -0.23 -20.17 -5.93
CA LYS A 231 -1.41 -20.38 -5.09
C LYS A 231 -1.90 -19.06 -4.49
#